data_AF-A0A8J3LQR7-F1
#
_entry.id   AF-A0A8J3LQR7-F1
#
_cell.length_a   1.000
_cell.length_b   1.000
_cell.length_c   1.000
_cell.angle_alpha   90.00
_cell.angle_beta   90.00
_cell.angle_gamma   90.00
#
_symmetry.space_group_name_H-M   'P 1'
#
loop_
_entity.id
_entity.type
_entity.pdbx_description
1 polymer ?
#
loop_
_entity_poly.entity_id
_entity_poly.type
_entity_poly.pdbx_seq_one_letter_code
_entity_poly.pdbx_strand_id
1 'polypeptide(L)'
;MSIEWVNLAIEGLRAWGHEKGVEVDVDEVRLLCDYASDYLEVDELGDFRAGTFEELLLEIYPRKVIAPPESAPETVAAARTLVEFLLDTGEIGIKSAARMRTTIDAIEPEMPRALADTTKFGMAKSIFSAIGADSLDLADGGADPARDSLDEAAGEGFDRPGYAPLPPVRLASPQEVARAVREVPLLQDAHRVAAWMADEGRTTTVRRTLRVKDARELTEHGVGRPALAWRLALDLGLARLEGTAVFAGEGLLPLGSLPDDEVLTLWTGTVDFLVEAPTGVTGVEVVDEEIYSIHDLLYRLQAPVPLEAIRDYLEEVADDRPVDQLERAFHDLAHAGTVQYDDDGLTLTAHGLWGLRARYEAMGVSAPIAADLAEGDASGLIAGLITDGLPTEVAERDIVAWLSRRTPEAAAAELLVAVAGAPAEVRGIAVTIVDRLGEEAAGVVRAKLGDAELRPHAIHWLSARGLDAPAMTQDEVLWLSVDMLALALPAAEADPEGFAENIAVSGPPAHLIDDMWQVDHPDVVEVLELLGNTLPDKAAAKAARKAAFKARSRGIR
;
A
#
# COMPACT_ATOMS: atom_id res chain seq x y z
N MET A 1 12.17 26.94 3.33
CA MET A 1 12.12 28.21 4.09
C MET A 1 10.74 28.45 4.69
N SER A 2 9.64 27.87 4.17
CA SER A 2 8.26 28.09 4.68
C SER A 2 7.99 27.59 6.12
N ILE A 3 8.65 26.53 6.59
CA ILE A 3 8.34 25.92 7.90
C ILE A 3 8.61 26.85 9.11
N GLU A 4 9.57 27.78 9.01
CA GLU A 4 10.00 28.58 10.16
C GLU A 4 8.98 29.67 10.54
N TRP A 5 8.36 30.32 9.56
CA TRP A 5 7.38 31.38 9.82
C TRP A 5 6.03 30.81 10.26
N VAL A 6 5.60 29.66 9.72
CA VAL A 6 4.34 29.02 10.13
C VAL A 6 4.41 28.59 11.60
N ASN A 7 5.53 28.03 12.04
CA ASN A 7 5.71 27.68 13.46
C ASN A 7 5.60 28.93 14.37
N LEU A 8 6.23 30.04 13.97
CA LEU A 8 6.15 31.30 14.72
C LEU A 8 4.73 31.89 14.74
N ALA A 9 4.01 31.81 13.61
CA ALA A 9 2.62 32.21 13.50
C ALA A 9 1.71 31.41 14.45
N ILE A 10 1.92 30.09 14.53
CA ILE A 10 1.14 29.20 15.38
C ILE A 10 1.43 29.41 16.87
N GLU A 11 2.69 29.63 17.24
CA GLU A 11 3.02 30.03 18.62
C GLU A 11 2.36 31.36 19.01
N GLY A 12 2.37 32.34 18.10
CA GLY A 12 1.68 33.62 18.28
C GLY A 12 0.17 33.47 18.41
N LEU A 13 -0.44 32.62 17.59
CA LEU A 13 -1.87 32.33 17.59
C LEU A 13 -2.32 31.68 18.91
N ARG A 14 -1.56 30.72 19.43
CA ARG A 14 -1.83 30.09 20.75
C ARG A 14 -1.79 31.10 21.88
N ALA A 15 -0.78 31.97 21.89
CA ALA A 15 -0.64 33.01 22.90
C ALA A 15 -1.80 34.01 22.84
N TRP A 16 -2.18 34.45 21.64
CA TRP A 16 -3.30 35.36 21.41
C TRP A 16 -4.64 34.73 21.82
N GLY A 17 -4.90 33.48 21.46
CA GLY A 17 -6.13 32.75 21.83
C GLY A 17 -6.30 32.65 23.34
N HIS A 18 -5.22 32.31 24.06
CA HIS A 18 -5.21 32.29 25.53
C HIS A 18 -5.45 33.67 26.15
N GLU A 19 -4.87 34.74 25.60
CA GLU A 19 -5.08 36.11 26.09
C GLU A 19 -6.52 36.59 25.89
N LYS A 20 -7.14 36.22 24.75
CA LYS A 20 -8.49 36.65 24.37
C LYS A 20 -9.60 35.75 24.91
N GLY A 21 -9.25 34.58 25.45
CA GLY A 21 -10.21 33.57 25.88
C GLY A 21 -11.00 32.99 24.70
N VAL A 22 -10.37 32.90 23.53
CA VAL A 22 -10.95 32.33 22.31
C VAL A 22 -10.38 30.92 22.15
N GLU A 23 -11.27 29.95 21.95
CA GLU A 23 -10.87 28.60 21.56
C GLU A 23 -10.42 28.63 20.11
N VAL A 24 -9.15 28.28 19.88
CA VAL A 24 -8.53 28.32 18.55
C VAL A 24 -8.26 26.90 18.09
N ASP A 25 -8.77 26.57 16.91
CA ASP A 25 -8.37 25.38 16.19
C ASP A 25 -6.98 25.60 15.57
N VAL A 26 -5.95 25.25 16.36
CA VAL A 26 -4.57 25.50 15.99
C VAL A 26 -4.16 24.65 14.80
N ASP A 27 -4.65 23.41 14.74
CA ASP A 27 -4.23 22.45 13.73
C ASP A 27 -4.85 22.82 12.38
N GLU A 28 -6.11 23.27 12.38
CA GLU A 28 -6.77 23.74 11.17
C GLU A 28 -6.16 25.07 10.67
N VAL A 29 -5.84 26.02 11.55
CA VAL A 29 -5.17 27.26 11.14
C VAL A 29 -3.74 27.00 10.64
N ARG A 30 -3.03 26.02 11.25
CA ARG A 30 -1.71 25.59 10.76
C ARG A 30 -1.83 25.02 9.35
N LEU A 31 -2.82 24.17 9.11
CA LEU A 31 -3.08 23.59 7.80
C LEU A 31 -3.29 24.67 6.74
N LEU A 32 -4.10 25.70 7.04
CA LEU A 32 -4.32 26.83 6.14
C LEU A 32 -3.03 27.61 5.85
N CYS A 33 -2.17 27.82 6.86
CA CYS A 33 -0.89 28.50 6.70
C CYS A 33 0.13 27.69 5.89
N ASP A 34 0.22 26.38 6.13
CA ASP A 34 1.11 25.48 5.39
C ASP A 34 0.74 25.46 3.90
N TYR A 35 -0.55 25.26 3.57
CA TYR A 35 -0.99 25.28 2.17
C TYR A 35 -0.91 26.66 1.52
N ALA A 36 -1.16 27.74 2.26
CA ALA A 36 -0.97 29.08 1.72
C ALA A 36 0.52 29.34 1.40
N SER A 37 1.44 28.82 2.22
CA SER A 37 2.87 28.97 1.97
C SER A 37 3.32 28.15 0.77
N ASP A 38 2.90 26.90 0.70
CA ASP A 38 3.40 25.97 -0.31
C ASP A 38 2.83 26.25 -1.71
N TYR A 39 1.63 26.87 -1.81
CA TYR A 39 0.91 27.02 -3.08
C TYR A 39 0.56 28.45 -3.47
N LEU A 40 0.53 29.40 -2.53
CA LEU A 40 0.07 30.78 -2.79
C LEU A 40 1.14 31.84 -2.52
N GLU A 41 2.40 31.43 -2.41
CA GLU A 41 3.55 32.32 -2.14
C GLU A 41 3.35 33.20 -0.89
N VAL A 42 2.70 32.66 0.15
CA VAL A 42 2.54 33.33 1.45
C VAL A 42 3.77 33.01 2.30
N ASP A 43 4.63 34.00 2.51
CA ASP A 43 5.89 33.84 3.25
C ASP A 43 5.83 34.43 4.67
N GLU A 44 4.81 35.27 4.96
CA GLU A 44 4.54 35.81 6.29
C GLU A 44 3.04 36.08 6.53
N LEU A 45 2.65 36.25 7.80
CA LEU A 45 1.27 36.53 8.21
C LEU A 45 0.66 37.76 7.49
N GLY A 46 1.49 38.77 7.24
CA GLY A 46 1.12 39.99 6.53
C GLY A 46 0.74 39.78 5.07
N ASP A 47 1.06 38.64 4.45
CA ASP A 47 0.82 38.36 3.03
C ASP A 47 -0.60 37.88 2.73
N PHE A 48 -1.33 37.37 3.73
CA PHE A 48 -2.72 36.95 3.54
C PHE A 48 -3.57 38.09 2.93
N ARG A 49 -4.34 37.76 1.89
CA ARG A 49 -5.32 38.65 1.24
C ARG A 49 -6.66 37.95 1.13
N ALA A 50 -7.69 38.72 0.75
CA ALA A 50 -9.02 38.18 0.49
C ALA A 50 -8.98 37.07 -0.59
N GLY A 51 -8.25 37.29 -1.69
CA GLY A 51 -8.09 36.29 -2.75
C GLY A 51 -7.37 35.02 -2.29
N THR A 52 -6.46 35.12 -1.31
CA THR A 52 -5.79 33.95 -0.71
C THR A 52 -6.81 32.98 -0.13
N PHE A 53 -7.83 33.47 0.61
CA PHE A 53 -8.84 32.59 1.19
C PHE A 53 -9.76 31.96 0.14
N GLU A 54 -10.08 32.68 -0.94
CA GLU A 54 -10.91 32.16 -2.03
C GLU A 54 -10.21 31.01 -2.75
N GLU A 55 -8.97 31.21 -3.17
CA GLU A 55 -8.17 30.20 -3.86
C GLU A 55 -7.80 29.03 -2.94
N LEU A 56 -7.45 29.33 -1.68
CA LEU A 56 -7.11 28.32 -0.69
C LEU A 56 -8.31 27.42 -0.37
N LEU A 57 -9.49 27.99 -0.05
CA LEU A 57 -10.62 27.22 0.48
C LEU A 57 -11.51 26.58 -0.61
N LEU A 58 -11.53 27.13 -1.83
CA LEU A 58 -12.39 26.61 -2.91
C LEU A 58 -11.64 25.80 -3.98
N GLU A 59 -10.31 25.93 -4.08
CA GLU A 59 -9.51 25.24 -5.10
C GLU A 59 -8.43 24.33 -4.48
N ILE A 60 -7.61 24.83 -3.54
CA ILE A 60 -6.48 24.05 -2.99
C ILE A 60 -6.95 23.06 -1.91
N TYR A 61 -7.71 23.54 -0.93
CA TYR A 61 -8.15 22.75 0.22
C TYR A 61 -9.01 21.55 -0.21
N PRO A 62 -10.03 21.67 -1.10
CA PRO A 62 -10.80 20.51 -1.54
C PRO A 62 -10.00 19.48 -2.34
N ARG A 63 -8.90 19.91 -2.96
CA ARG A 63 -8.01 19.06 -3.77
C ARG A 63 -6.95 18.35 -2.93
N LYS A 64 -6.44 18.99 -1.88
CA LYS A 64 -5.28 18.52 -1.09
C LYS A 64 -5.65 17.94 0.28
N VAL A 65 -6.81 18.29 0.84
CA VAL A 65 -7.23 17.86 2.18
C VAL A 65 -8.40 16.87 2.10
N ILE A 66 -8.25 15.72 2.77
CA ILE A 66 -9.32 14.74 2.92
C ILE A 66 -10.23 15.21 4.05
N ALA A 67 -11.22 16.01 3.69
CA ALA A 67 -12.25 16.50 4.59
C ALA A 67 -13.64 16.20 4.00
N PRO A 68 -14.59 15.69 4.80
CA PRO A 68 -15.94 15.48 4.33
C PRO A 68 -16.71 16.81 4.28
N PRO A 69 -17.72 16.98 3.40
CA PRO A 69 -18.41 18.28 3.22
C PRO A 69 -19.00 18.88 4.52
N GLU A 70 -19.34 18.04 5.49
CA GLU A 70 -19.86 18.43 6.80
C GLU A 70 -18.86 19.15 7.71
N SER A 71 -17.54 19.00 7.48
CA SER A 71 -16.50 19.70 8.28
C SER A 71 -16.21 21.11 7.76
N ALA A 72 -16.76 21.51 6.61
CA ALA A 72 -16.56 22.84 6.03
C ALA A 72 -16.83 24.02 7.00
N PRO A 73 -17.86 23.98 7.88
CA PRO A 73 -18.08 25.06 8.84
C PRO A 73 -16.94 25.26 9.84
N GLU A 74 -16.22 24.19 10.20
CA GLU A 74 -15.09 24.22 11.12
C GLU A 74 -13.88 24.90 10.47
N THR A 75 -13.55 24.51 9.22
CA THR A 75 -12.50 25.17 8.44
C THR A 75 -12.79 26.65 8.18
N VAL A 76 -14.05 26.98 7.87
CA VAL A 76 -14.48 28.38 7.71
C VAL A 76 -14.33 29.15 9.02
N ALA A 77 -14.65 28.54 10.17
CA ALA A 77 -14.45 29.15 11.48
C ALA A 77 -12.97 29.36 11.82
N ALA A 78 -12.10 28.42 11.44
CA ALA A 78 -10.65 28.55 11.58
C ALA A 78 -10.11 29.71 10.73
N ALA A 79 -10.54 29.82 9.47
CA ALA A 79 -10.19 30.94 8.59
C ALA A 79 -10.64 32.30 9.16
N ARG A 80 -11.83 32.37 9.78
CA ARG A 80 -12.30 33.59 10.47
C ARG A 80 -11.43 33.92 11.67
N THR A 81 -11.07 32.93 12.47
CA THR A 81 -10.18 33.08 13.63
C THR A 81 -8.81 33.60 13.22
N LEU A 82 -8.27 33.10 12.11
CA LEU A 82 -7.02 33.60 11.52
C LEU A 82 -7.14 35.09 11.13
N VAL A 83 -8.24 35.51 10.52
CA VAL A 83 -8.45 36.94 10.17
C VAL A 83 -8.52 37.84 11.41
N GLU A 84 -9.14 37.38 12.50
CA GLU A 84 -9.15 38.12 13.77
C GLU A 84 -7.76 38.23 14.39
N PHE A 85 -7.00 37.12 14.38
CA PHE A 85 -5.62 37.10 14.86
C PHE A 85 -4.74 38.07 14.08
N LEU A 86 -4.81 38.05 12.74
CA LEU A 86 -4.06 38.96 11.86
C LEU A 86 -4.41 40.44 12.11
N LEU A 87 -5.67 40.75 12.40
CA LEU A 87 -6.12 42.11 12.67
C LEU A 87 -5.64 42.61 14.04
N ASP A 88 -5.75 41.78 15.06
CA ASP A 88 -5.40 42.13 16.44
C ASP A 88 -3.89 42.24 16.66
N THR A 89 -3.10 41.44 15.95
CA THR A 89 -1.63 41.50 15.96
C THR A 89 -1.08 42.65 15.10
N GLY A 90 -1.92 43.25 14.26
CA GLY A 90 -1.55 44.39 13.41
C GLY A 90 -0.92 44.01 12.07
N GLU A 91 -0.90 42.73 11.73
CA GLU A 91 -0.40 42.19 10.45
C GLU A 91 -1.27 42.68 9.26
N ILE A 92 -2.55 42.96 9.50
CA ILE A 92 -3.46 43.52 8.50
C ILE A 92 -4.26 44.71 9.04
N GLY A 93 -4.61 45.64 8.14
CA GLY A 93 -5.48 46.77 8.47
C GLY A 93 -6.98 46.43 8.46
N ILE A 94 -7.77 47.21 9.21
CA ILE A 94 -9.24 47.06 9.36
C ILE A 94 -9.98 46.89 8.02
N LYS A 95 -9.58 47.63 6.97
CA LYS A 95 -10.20 47.53 5.64
C LYS A 95 -9.90 46.21 4.92
N SER A 96 -8.73 45.62 5.15
CA SER A 96 -8.36 44.32 4.58
C SER A 96 -9.04 43.19 5.32
N ALA A 97 -9.09 43.23 6.66
CA ALA A 97 -9.85 42.29 7.47
C ALA A 97 -11.35 42.28 7.09
N ALA A 98 -11.96 43.45 6.88
CA ALA A 98 -13.35 43.54 6.42
C ALA A 98 -13.57 42.84 5.06
N ARG A 99 -12.63 42.98 4.12
CA ARG A 99 -12.71 42.31 2.81
C ARG A 99 -12.52 40.79 2.91
N MET A 100 -11.58 40.33 3.73
CA MET A 100 -11.38 38.90 3.99
C MET A 100 -12.63 38.28 4.63
N ARG A 101 -13.22 38.93 5.64
CA ARG A 101 -14.48 38.47 6.26
C ARG A 101 -15.59 38.34 5.22
N THR A 102 -15.81 39.37 4.39
CA THR A 102 -16.82 39.30 3.31
C THR A 102 -16.53 38.20 2.29
N THR A 103 -15.26 37.89 2.04
CA THR A 103 -14.87 36.81 1.11
C THR A 103 -15.15 35.45 1.73
N ILE A 104 -14.81 35.26 3.01
CA ILE A 104 -15.11 34.04 3.77
C ILE A 104 -16.64 33.86 3.92
N ASP A 105 -17.41 34.93 4.11
CA ASP A 105 -18.88 34.88 4.10
C ASP A 105 -19.46 34.37 2.76
N ALA A 106 -18.78 34.66 1.65
CA ALA A 106 -19.16 34.18 0.33
C ALA A 106 -18.73 32.73 0.06
N ILE A 107 -17.58 32.32 0.62
CA ILE A 107 -17.04 30.95 0.53
C ILE A 107 -17.86 29.96 1.35
N GLU A 108 -18.36 30.36 2.53
CA GLU A 108 -19.06 29.49 3.48
C GLU A 108 -20.16 28.60 2.85
N PRO A 109 -21.08 29.10 2.01
CA PRO A 109 -22.08 28.25 1.34
C PRO A 109 -21.55 27.45 0.12
N GLU A 110 -20.35 27.77 -0.38
CA GLU A 110 -19.75 27.14 -1.55
C GLU A 110 -18.77 26.02 -1.19
N MET A 111 -18.07 26.16 -0.06
CA MET A 111 -17.05 25.22 0.39
C MET A 111 -17.55 23.77 0.55
N PRO A 112 -18.73 23.48 1.13
CA PRO A 112 -19.26 22.12 1.16
C PRO A 112 -19.49 21.54 -0.25
N ARG A 113 -19.87 22.39 -1.22
CA ARG A 113 -20.05 21.94 -2.62
C ARG A 113 -18.72 21.68 -3.28
N ALA A 114 -17.72 22.51 -3.04
CA ALA A 114 -16.36 22.30 -3.52
C ALA A 114 -15.76 21.01 -2.93
N LEU A 115 -16.01 20.72 -1.64
CA LEU A 115 -15.60 19.47 -0.98
C LEU A 115 -16.37 18.23 -1.44
N ALA A 116 -17.55 18.39 -2.03
CA ALA A 116 -18.36 17.32 -2.60
C ALA A 116 -18.17 17.15 -4.12
N ASP A 117 -17.49 18.09 -4.78
CA ASP A 117 -17.28 18.09 -6.22
C ASP A 117 -16.09 17.20 -6.58
N THR A 118 -16.38 15.99 -7.06
CA THR A 118 -15.38 14.99 -7.46
C THR A 118 -14.47 15.44 -8.59
N THR A 119 -14.85 16.48 -9.36
CA THR A 119 -14.00 17.07 -10.40
C THR A 119 -12.90 17.99 -9.85
N LYS A 120 -13.00 18.35 -8.56
CA LYS A 120 -12.01 19.15 -7.82
C LYS A 120 -11.14 18.32 -6.88
N PHE A 121 -11.33 17.00 -6.84
CA PHE A 121 -10.59 16.11 -5.96
C PHE A 121 -9.17 15.88 -6.50
N GLY A 122 -8.17 15.98 -5.62
CA GLY A 122 -6.84 15.45 -5.92
C GLY A 122 -6.84 13.92 -5.82
N MET A 123 -5.81 13.28 -6.40
CA MET A 123 -5.74 11.82 -6.54
C MET A 123 -6.02 11.04 -5.25
N ALA A 124 -5.56 11.50 -4.08
CA ALA A 124 -5.81 10.85 -2.80
C ALA A 124 -7.32 10.69 -2.53
N LYS A 125 -8.13 11.72 -2.79
CA LYS A 125 -9.57 11.70 -2.53
C LYS A 125 -10.36 10.96 -3.61
N SER A 126 -9.86 10.92 -4.85
CA SER A 126 -10.40 10.08 -5.94
C SER A 126 -10.17 8.59 -5.69
N ILE A 127 -9.02 8.22 -5.10
CA ILE A 127 -8.71 6.85 -4.65
C ILE A 127 -9.60 6.47 -3.45
N PHE A 128 -9.73 7.34 -2.43
CA PHE A 128 -10.61 7.10 -1.28
C PHE A 128 -12.10 7.01 -1.64
N SER A 129 -12.56 7.78 -2.64
CA SER A 129 -13.95 7.71 -3.11
C SER A 129 -14.24 6.47 -3.98
N ALA A 130 -13.21 5.85 -4.59
CA ALA A 130 -13.35 4.64 -5.38
C ALA A 130 -13.42 3.36 -4.53
N ILE A 131 -12.89 3.42 -3.30
CA ILE A 131 -12.84 2.28 -2.35
C ILE A 131 -14.20 2.08 -1.63
N GLY A 132 -15.17 2.97 -1.83
CA GLY A 132 -16.50 2.86 -1.22
C GLY A 132 -16.52 3.32 0.25
N ALA A 133 -17.58 4.02 0.63
CA ALA A 133 -17.74 4.55 1.99
C ALA A 133 -17.78 3.47 3.09
N ASP A 134 -17.91 2.19 2.71
CA ASP A 134 -18.01 1.06 3.63
C ASP A 134 -16.64 0.61 4.19
N SER A 135 -15.51 1.07 3.63
CA SER A 135 -14.16 0.76 4.17
C SER A 135 -13.69 1.69 5.29
N LEU A 136 -14.47 2.72 5.63
CA LEU A 136 -14.17 3.64 6.75
C LEU A 136 -14.89 3.25 8.06
N ASP A 137 -15.77 2.25 8.04
CA ASP A 137 -16.48 1.75 9.22
C ASP A 137 -15.76 0.61 9.97
N LEU A 138 -14.60 0.16 9.50
CA LEU A 138 -13.79 -0.88 10.16
C LEU A 138 -12.75 -0.33 11.16
N ALA A 139 -12.70 0.99 11.34
CA ALA A 139 -11.86 1.63 12.37
C ALA A 139 -12.61 1.90 13.70
N ASP A 140 -13.90 1.57 13.81
CA ASP A 140 -14.65 1.68 15.07
C ASP A 140 -15.14 0.30 15.55
N GLY A 141 -14.20 -0.64 15.62
CA GLY A 141 -14.42 -1.98 16.17
C GLY A 141 -14.12 -2.03 17.67
N GLY A 142 -15.11 -1.69 18.50
CA GLY A 142 -15.33 -2.21 19.85
C GLY A 142 -14.17 -2.15 20.86
N ALA A 143 -14.31 -1.28 21.87
CA ALA A 143 -13.45 -1.15 23.05
C ALA A 143 -12.86 -2.49 23.56
N ASP A 144 -11.58 -2.73 23.22
CA ASP A 144 -10.75 -3.75 23.87
C ASP A 144 -9.96 -3.09 25.01
N PRO A 145 -10.30 -3.35 26.28
CA PRO A 145 -9.65 -2.73 27.43
C PRO A 145 -8.20 -3.21 27.66
N ALA A 146 -7.65 -4.08 26.81
CA ALA A 146 -6.25 -4.48 26.87
C ALA A 146 -5.29 -3.52 26.14
N ARG A 147 -5.77 -2.73 25.15
CA ARG A 147 -4.94 -1.76 24.41
C ARG A 147 -4.53 -0.55 25.24
N ASP A 148 -5.42 -0.06 26.11
CA ASP A 148 -5.16 1.12 26.97
C ASP A 148 -4.01 0.94 27.97
N SER A 149 -3.58 -0.29 28.23
CA SER A 149 -2.53 -0.57 29.22
C SER A 149 -1.10 -0.61 28.65
N LEU A 150 -0.94 -0.47 27.33
CA LEU A 150 0.38 -0.36 26.68
C LEU A 150 0.73 1.07 26.26
N ASP A 151 -0.26 1.97 26.14
CA ASP A 151 -0.04 3.38 25.79
C ASP A 151 0.50 4.23 26.95
N GLU A 152 0.35 3.81 28.21
CA GLU A 152 0.88 4.56 29.36
C GLU A 152 2.40 4.39 29.59
N ALA A 153 3.10 3.58 28.79
CA ALA A 153 4.54 3.30 28.96
C ALA A 153 5.44 3.82 27.83
N ALA A 154 4.89 4.36 26.74
CA ALA A 154 5.67 5.00 25.68
C ALA A 154 5.64 6.53 25.88
N GLY A 155 6.74 7.08 26.40
CA GLY A 155 6.88 8.50 26.62
C GLY A 155 6.75 9.33 25.33
N GLU A 156 6.15 10.51 25.48
CA GLU A 156 6.17 11.67 24.58
C GLU A 156 6.89 11.46 23.24
N GLY A 157 6.13 11.10 22.19
CA GLY A 157 6.69 10.86 20.87
C GLY A 157 5.67 10.93 19.73
N PHE A 158 5.55 12.11 19.14
CA PHE A 158 5.19 12.37 17.73
C PHE A 158 3.86 11.82 17.20
N ASP A 159 2.78 12.56 17.44
CA ASP A 159 1.71 12.70 16.44
C ASP A 159 1.96 14.02 15.69
N ARG A 160 2.59 13.93 14.51
CA ARG A 160 2.84 15.07 13.61
C ARG A 160 1.87 14.95 12.43
N PRO A 161 0.90 15.85 12.28
CA PRO A 161 0.00 15.81 11.13
C PRO A 161 0.78 16.12 9.84
N GLY A 162 0.57 15.31 8.80
CA GLY A 162 1.22 15.44 7.48
C GLY A 162 1.85 14.15 6.94
N TYR A 163 2.04 13.13 7.79
CA TYR A 163 2.43 11.79 7.35
C TYR A 163 1.38 10.80 7.83
N ALA A 164 0.49 10.37 6.94
CA ALA A 164 -0.31 9.19 7.21
C ALA A 164 0.64 8.06 7.64
N PRO A 165 0.37 7.37 8.76
CA PRO A 165 1.25 6.31 9.27
C PRO A 165 1.54 5.32 8.14
N LEU A 166 2.81 4.92 8.01
CA LEU A 166 3.18 3.97 6.98
C LEU A 166 2.47 2.64 7.25
N PRO A 167 1.92 1.99 6.21
CA PRO A 167 1.26 0.71 6.41
C PRO A 167 2.27 -0.33 6.86
N PRO A 168 1.84 -1.33 7.64
CA PRO A 168 2.69 -2.46 7.98
C PRO A 168 3.07 -3.21 6.70
N VAL A 169 4.35 -3.50 6.55
CA VAL A 169 4.89 -4.19 5.37
C VAL A 169 5.38 -5.59 5.70
N ARG A 170 5.27 -6.50 4.74
CA ARG A 170 5.85 -7.84 4.84
C ARG A 170 7.27 -7.84 4.27
N LEU A 171 8.27 -8.13 5.10
CA LEU A 171 9.67 -8.18 4.66
C LEU A 171 10.10 -9.61 4.36
N ALA A 172 10.87 -9.78 3.27
CA ALA A 172 11.67 -10.97 3.08
C ALA A 172 12.78 -11.07 4.14
N SER A 173 13.29 -12.28 4.37
CA SER A 173 14.38 -12.46 5.33
C SER A 173 15.64 -11.70 4.89
N PRO A 174 16.51 -11.26 5.82
CA PRO A 174 17.76 -10.57 5.47
C PRO A 174 18.63 -11.35 4.48
N GLN A 175 18.66 -12.69 4.58
CA GLN A 175 19.41 -13.54 3.64
C GLN A 175 18.80 -13.55 2.24
N GLU A 176 17.47 -13.57 2.13
CA GLU A 176 16.79 -13.49 0.83
C GLU A 176 17.00 -12.13 0.16
N VAL A 177 16.91 -11.06 0.94
CA VAL A 177 17.20 -9.70 0.47
C VAL A 177 18.65 -9.61 0.00
N ALA A 178 19.62 -10.03 0.82
CA ALA A 178 21.04 -9.98 0.45
C ALA A 178 21.34 -10.83 -0.80
N ARG A 179 20.67 -11.98 -1.00
CA ARG A 179 20.80 -12.78 -2.22
C ARG A 179 20.24 -12.03 -3.44
N ALA A 180 19.08 -11.39 -3.32
CA ALA A 180 18.48 -10.63 -4.42
C ALA A 180 19.33 -9.40 -4.79
N VAL A 181 19.83 -8.66 -3.79
CA VAL A 181 20.70 -7.48 -3.97
C VAL A 181 21.96 -7.82 -4.77
N ARG A 182 22.55 -9.00 -4.56
CA ARG A 182 23.74 -9.43 -5.32
C ARG A 182 23.50 -9.56 -6.83
N GLU A 183 22.25 -9.75 -7.23
CA GLU A 183 21.83 -9.84 -8.64
C GLU A 183 21.42 -8.50 -9.24
N VAL A 184 21.40 -7.41 -8.46
CA VAL A 184 21.01 -6.08 -8.95
C VAL A 184 22.05 -5.55 -9.96
N PRO A 185 21.66 -5.32 -11.23
CA PRO A 185 22.60 -4.95 -12.28
C PRO A 185 23.38 -3.67 -11.99
N LEU A 186 22.71 -2.61 -11.51
CA LEU A 186 23.35 -1.34 -11.23
C LEU A 186 24.46 -1.46 -10.15
N LEU A 187 24.22 -2.25 -9.10
CA LEU A 187 25.19 -2.46 -8.04
C LEU A 187 26.37 -3.33 -8.52
N GLN A 188 26.10 -4.38 -9.30
CA GLN A 188 27.16 -5.15 -9.97
C GLN A 188 28.03 -4.27 -10.87
N ASP A 189 27.40 -3.40 -11.66
CA ASP A 189 28.09 -2.47 -12.54
C ASP A 189 28.91 -1.43 -11.76
N ALA A 190 28.43 -0.93 -10.62
CA ALA A 190 29.19 -0.03 -9.75
C ALA A 190 30.49 -0.70 -9.24
N HIS A 191 30.43 -1.95 -8.78
CA HIS A 191 31.62 -2.72 -8.40
C HIS A 191 32.58 -2.95 -9.58
N ARG A 192 32.05 -3.29 -10.76
CA ARG A 192 32.86 -3.51 -11.98
C ARG A 192 33.58 -2.24 -12.41
N VAL A 193 32.88 -1.11 -12.46
CA VAL A 193 33.46 0.18 -12.85
C VAL A 193 34.52 0.61 -11.83
N ALA A 194 34.26 0.49 -10.53
CA ALA A 194 35.20 0.85 -9.48
C ALA A 194 36.51 0.04 -9.58
N ALA A 195 36.40 -1.29 -9.70
CA ALA A 195 37.53 -2.18 -9.83
C ALA A 195 38.32 -1.89 -11.12
N TRP A 196 37.63 -1.79 -12.26
CA TRP A 196 38.26 -1.53 -13.55
C TRP A 196 39.03 -0.19 -13.58
N MET A 197 38.43 0.89 -13.07
CA MET A 197 39.07 2.19 -13.02
C MET A 197 40.32 2.18 -12.14
N ALA A 198 40.29 1.47 -11.01
CA ALA A 198 41.42 1.38 -10.08
C ALA A 198 42.53 0.46 -10.60
N ASP A 199 42.20 -0.74 -11.09
CA ASP A 199 43.15 -1.75 -11.54
C ASP A 199 43.93 -1.30 -12.78
N GLU A 200 43.26 -0.59 -13.70
CA GLU A 200 43.91 -0.05 -14.90
C GLU A 200 44.54 1.34 -14.68
N GLY A 201 44.47 1.89 -13.47
CA GLY A 201 45.01 3.22 -13.15
C GLY A 201 44.39 4.34 -14.00
N ARG A 202 43.10 4.22 -14.33
CA ARG A 202 42.36 5.21 -15.12
C ARG A 202 42.15 6.49 -14.31
N THR A 203 41.84 7.58 -15.01
CA THR A 203 41.69 8.90 -14.38
C THR A 203 40.37 9.54 -14.77
N THR A 204 39.76 10.25 -13.84
CA THR A 204 38.51 11.00 -14.09
C THR A 204 38.78 12.34 -14.77
N THR A 205 37.70 13.04 -15.12
CA THR A 205 37.74 14.48 -15.42
C THR A 205 37.87 15.29 -14.12
N VAL A 206 38.18 16.58 -14.23
CA VAL A 206 38.20 17.50 -13.07
C VAL A 206 36.83 17.57 -12.37
N ARG A 207 35.74 17.28 -13.09
CA ARG A 207 34.38 17.20 -12.54
C ARG A 207 34.07 15.85 -11.88
N ARG A 208 35.08 15.00 -11.65
CA ARG A 208 34.97 13.66 -11.03
C ARG A 208 34.12 12.67 -11.84
N THR A 209 33.88 12.97 -13.12
CA THR A 209 33.14 12.09 -14.05
C THR A 209 34.07 11.19 -14.85
N LEU A 210 33.52 10.09 -15.38
CA LEU A 210 34.22 9.25 -16.37
C LEU A 210 34.57 10.07 -17.62
N ARG A 211 35.70 9.74 -18.24
CA ARG A 211 36.04 10.26 -19.57
C ARG A 211 35.20 9.53 -20.62
N VAL A 212 34.86 10.23 -21.70
CA VAL A 212 34.03 9.66 -22.79
C VAL A 212 34.61 8.36 -23.35
N LYS A 213 35.94 8.27 -23.49
CA LYS A 213 36.62 7.03 -23.93
C LYS A 213 36.39 5.88 -22.96
N ASP A 214 36.58 6.14 -21.66
CA ASP A 214 36.49 5.13 -20.62
C ASP A 214 35.04 4.67 -20.43
N ALA A 215 34.07 5.59 -20.49
CA ALA A 215 32.65 5.26 -20.48
C ALA A 215 32.26 4.36 -21.66
N ARG A 216 32.77 4.64 -22.87
CA ARG A 216 32.52 3.79 -24.05
C ARG A 216 33.12 2.39 -23.88
N GLU A 217 34.35 2.30 -23.38
CA GLU A 217 35.05 1.04 -23.15
C GLU A 217 34.29 0.16 -22.13
N LEU A 218 33.77 0.78 -21.05
CA LEU A 218 32.92 0.11 -20.07
C LEU A 218 31.61 -0.41 -20.67
N THR A 219 30.96 0.36 -21.55
CA THR A 219 29.77 -0.11 -22.27
C THR A 219 30.09 -1.29 -23.19
N GLU A 220 31.23 -1.28 -23.88
CA GLU A 220 31.70 -2.41 -24.69
C GLU A 220 31.99 -3.67 -23.83
N HIS A 221 32.32 -3.49 -22.54
CA HIS A 221 32.46 -4.55 -21.55
C HIS A 221 31.14 -4.96 -20.86
N GLY A 222 30.00 -4.45 -21.32
CA GLY A 222 28.68 -4.86 -20.85
C GLY A 222 28.13 -4.05 -19.67
N VAL A 223 28.76 -2.94 -19.30
CA VAL A 223 28.20 -2.00 -18.31
C VAL A 223 27.11 -1.16 -18.96
N GLY A 224 25.87 -1.28 -18.49
CA GLY A 224 24.71 -0.67 -19.14
C GLY A 224 24.73 0.85 -19.08
N ARG A 225 24.90 1.40 -17.87
CA ARG A 225 24.94 2.86 -17.60
C ARG A 225 26.21 3.27 -16.84
N PRO A 226 27.38 3.32 -17.50
CA PRO A 226 28.67 3.52 -16.82
C PRO A 226 28.76 4.81 -16.00
N ALA A 227 28.13 5.90 -16.46
CA ALA A 227 28.13 7.16 -15.74
C ALA A 227 27.29 7.12 -14.45
N LEU A 228 26.17 6.38 -14.44
CA LEU A 228 25.34 6.19 -13.25
C LEU A 228 26.06 5.25 -12.26
N ALA A 229 26.54 4.10 -12.75
CA ALA A 229 27.31 3.14 -11.95
C ALA A 229 28.56 3.78 -11.31
N TRP A 230 29.26 4.67 -12.03
CA TRP A 230 30.40 5.41 -11.47
C TRP A 230 30.00 6.37 -10.36
N ARG A 231 28.87 7.08 -10.50
CA ARG A 231 28.38 7.98 -9.43
C ARG A 231 28.02 7.18 -8.20
N LEU A 232 27.29 6.07 -8.36
CA LEU A 232 26.96 5.16 -7.27
C LEU A 232 28.23 4.61 -6.61
N ALA A 233 29.24 4.21 -7.39
CA ALA A 233 30.50 3.71 -6.85
C ALA A 233 31.26 4.74 -5.99
N LEU A 234 31.18 6.03 -6.34
CA LEU A 234 31.75 7.11 -5.52
C LEU A 234 30.93 7.34 -4.25
N ASP A 235 29.60 7.29 -4.36
CA ASP A 235 28.67 7.51 -3.26
C ASP A 235 28.80 6.43 -2.18
N LEU A 236 28.81 5.15 -2.61
CA LEU A 236 29.04 3.99 -1.75
C LEU A 236 30.50 3.84 -1.26
N GLY A 237 31.41 4.71 -1.68
CA GLY A 237 32.82 4.64 -1.31
C GLY A 237 33.60 3.47 -1.91
N LEU A 238 33.06 2.78 -2.93
CA LEU A 238 33.73 1.70 -3.67
C LEU A 238 34.97 2.20 -4.43
N ALA A 239 35.02 3.49 -4.75
CA ALA A 239 36.17 4.17 -5.31
C ALA A 239 36.45 5.49 -4.60
N ARG A 240 37.73 5.84 -4.47
CA ARG A 240 38.20 7.12 -3.91
C ARG A 240 38.99 7.90 -4.95
N LEU A 241 38.91 9.22 -4.85
CA LEU A 241 39.59 10.14 -5.75
C LEU A 241 40.63 10.98 -5.02
N GLU A 242 41.87 10.97 -5.50
CA GLU A 242 42.89 11.96 -5.14
C GLU A 242 43.19 12.82 -6.38
N GLY A 243 42.59 14.01 -6.44
CA GLY A 243 42.55 14.80 -7.68
C GLY A 243 41.75 14.07 -8.76
N THR A 244 42.42 13.66 -9.83
CA THR A 244 41.81 12.87 -10.93
C THR A 244 42.23 11.40 -10.92
N ALA A 245 43.14 11.02 -10.03
CA ALA A 245 43.56 9.63 -9.88
C ALA A 245 42.49 8.85 -9.12
N VAL A 246 42.18 7.65 -9.61
CA VAL A 246 41.22 6.73 -9.01
C VAL A 246 41.96 5.70 -8.18
N PHE A 247 41.47 5.46 -6.97
CA PHE A 247 41.91 4.39 -6.08
C PHE A 247 40.71 3.53 -5.71
N ALA A 248 40.94 2.24 -5.49
CA ALA A 248 39.93 1.37 -4.92
C ALA A 248 39.53 1.86 -3.51
N GLY A 249 38.24 1.72 -3.19
CA GLY A 249 37.72 1.87 -1.84
C GLY A 249 38.45 0.94 -0.88
N GLU A 250 38.48 1.31 0.40
CA GLU A 250 39.04 0.41 1.41
C GLU A 250 38.20 -0.86 1.48
N GLY A 251 38.86 -2.03 1.39
CA GLY A 251 38.16 -3.31 1.44
C GLY A 251 37.31 -3.64 0.21
N LEU A 252 37.54 -3.00 -0.95
CA LEU A 252 36.83 -3.35 -2.19
C LEU A 252 37.02 -4.84 -2.52
N LEU A 253 35.93 -5.59 -2.40
CA LEU A 253 35.82 -7.00 -2.75
C LEU A 253 34.74 -7.21 -3.82
N PRO A 254 34.77 -8.33 -4.56
CA PRO A 254 33.66 -8.72 -5.42
C PRO A 254 32.36 -8.83 -4.61
N LEU A 255 31.26 -8.25 -5.11
CA LEU A 255 29.95 -8.23 -4.44
C LEU A 255 29.50 -9.62 -3.95
N GLY A 256 29.73 -10.67 -4.75
CA GLY A 256 29.38 -12.05 -4.38
C GLY A 256 30.21 -12.67 -3.24
N SER A 257 31.29 -12.02 -2.82
CA SER A 257 32.15 -12.47 -1.70
C SER A 257 31.91 -11.72 -0.39
N LEU A 258 31.11 -10.66 -0.41
CA LEU A 258 30.77 -9.87 0.77
C LEU A 258 29.81 -10.64 1.69
N PRO A 259 29.92 -10.47 3.02
CA PRO A 259 28.94 -11.01 3.95
C PRO A 259 27.58 -10.28 3.80
N ASP A 260 26.50 -10.92 4.25
CA ASP A 260 25.13 -10.42 4.01
C ASP A 260 24.88 -9.04 4.62
N ASP A 261 25.42 -8.74 5.80
CA ASP A 261 25.29 -7.45 6.47
C ASP A 261 25.97 -6.30 5.70
N GLU A 262 27.14 -6.55 5.11
CA GLU A 262 27.80 -5.57 4.23
C GLU A 262 27.01 -5.35 2.94
N VAL A 263 26.44 -6.41 2.35
CA VAL A 263 25.58 -6.29 1.16
C VAL A 263 24.32 -5.48 1.46
N LEU A 264 23.68 -5.71 2.60
CA LEU A 264 22.51 -4.93 3.03
C LEU A 264 22.87 -3.46 3.29
N THR A 265 24.05 -3.19 3.85
CA THR A 265 24.54 -1.81 4.06
C THR A 265 24.76 -1.09 2.73
N LEU A 266 25.41 -1.74 1.76
CA LEU A 266 25.57 -1.20 0.41
C LEU A 266 24.22 -0.96 -0.28
N TRP A 267 23.25 -1.83 -0.01
CA TRP A 267 21.91 -1.69 -0.57
C TRP A 267 21.15 -0.50 0.00
N THR A 268 21.16 -0.28 1.33
CA THR A 268 20.56 0.93 1.92
C THR A 268 21.16 2.19 1.29
N GLY A 269 22.49 2.26 1.18
CA GLY A 269 23.16 3.39 0.51
C GLY A 269 22.77 3.51 -0.98
N THR A 270 22.52 2.39 -1.67
CA THR A 270 22.05 2.42 -3.06
C THR A 270 20.64 2.99 -3.16
N VAL A 271 19.74 2.59 -2.25
CA VAL A 271 18.38 3.14 -2.21
C VAL A 271 18.42 4.63 -1.90
N ASP A 272 19.21 5.05 -0.92
CA ASP A 272 19.40 6.47 -0.58
C ASP A 272 19.90 7.26 -1.80
N PHE A 273 20.92 6.76 -2.51
CA PHE A 273 21.43 7.37 -3.73
C PHE A 273 20.37 7.52 -4.84
N LEU A 274 19.46 6.55 -4.96
CA LEU A 274 18.43 6.56 -6.00
C LEU A 274 17.30 7.54 -5.68
N VAL A 275 16.91 7.67 -4.42
CA VAL A 275 15.76 8.49 -4.01
C VAL A 275 16.13 9.90 -3.56
N GLU A 276 17.42 10.20 -3.35
CA GLU A 276 17.89 11.56 -3.11
C GLU A 276 18.03 12.35 -4.43
N ALA A 277 17.34 13.50 -4.50
CA ALA A 277 17.36 14.62 -5.46
C ALA A 277 18.02 14.39 -6.84
N PRO A 278 17.40 14.86 -7.95
CA PRO A 278 17.42 14.21 -9.27
C PRO A 278 18.82 13.79 -9.71
N THR A 279 19.18 12.57 -9.34
CA THR A 279 20.23 11.84 -10.02
C THR A 279 19.61 11.42 -11.35
N GLY A 280 20.28 11.66 -12.48
CA GLY A 280 19.79 11.14 -13.76
C GLY A 280 19.81 9.60 -13.79
N VAL A 281 18.88 8.94 -13.08
CA VAL A 281 18.78 7.49 -12.88
C VAL A 281 18.19 6.87 -14.11
N THR A 282 17.08 7.43 -14.59
CA THR A 282 16.35 7.03 -15.78
C THR A 282 16.75 7.90 -16.97
N GLY A 283 17.06 9.18 -16.74
CA GLY A 283 17.35 10.17 -17.77
C GLY A 283 16.09 10.84 -18.32
N VAL A 284 14.94 10.62 -17.69
CA VAL A 284 13.69 11.36 -17.89
C VAL A 284 13.50 12.26 -16.68
N GLU A 285 13.63 13.57 -16.86
CA GLU A 285 13.75 14.56 -15.77
C GLU A 285 12.57 14.50 -14.79
N VAL A 286 11.33 14.48 -15.30
CA VAL A 286 10.11 14.38 -14.47
C VAL A 286 10.10 13.09 -13.64
N VAL A 287 10.52 11.96 -14.21
CA VAL A 287 10.60 10.69 -13.47
C VAL A 287 11.71 10.74 -12.43
N ASP A 288 12.89 11.27 -12.79
CA ASP A 288 14.06 11.39 -11.92
C ASP A 288 13.82 12.32 -10.71
N GLU A 289 13.01 13.38 -10.89
CA GLU A 289 12.55 14.26 -9.81
C GLU A 289 11.55 13.56 -8.87
N GLU A 290 10.71 12.70 -9.43
CA GLU A 290 9.59 12.06 -8.72
C GLU A 290 9.90 10.63 -8.25
N ILE A 291 11.15 10.16 -8.34
CA ILE A 291 11.54 8.80 -7.90
C ILE A 291 11.08 8.56 -6.47
N TYR A 292 11.35 9.48 -5.55
CA TYR A 292 10.95 9.32 -4.16
C TYR A 292 9.43 9.16 -4.00
N SER A 293 8.65 10.04 -4.64
CA SER A 293 7.19 10.02 -4.57
C SER A 293 6.59 8.75 -5.18
N ILE A 294 7.13 8.28 -6.31
CA ILE A 294 6.76 6.99 -6.91
C ILE A 294 7.06 5.86 -5.92
N HIS A 295 8.24 5.85 -5.29
CA HIS A 295 8.59 4.80 -4.33
C HIS A 295 7.72 4.84 -3.06
N ASP A 296 7.38 6.03 -2.54
CA ASP A 296 6.46 6.20 -1.41
C ASP A 296 5.05 5.69 -1.76
N LEU A 297 4.56 6.01 -2.97
CA LEU A 297 3.30 5.50 -3.49
C LEU A 297 3.29 3.96 -3.53
N LEU A 298 4.32 3.36 -4.13
CA LEU A 298 4.43 1.91 -4.22
C LEU A 298 4.58 1.25 -2.84
N TYR A 299 5.29 1.88 -1.91
CA TYR A 299 5.45 1.40 -0.52
C TYR A 299 4.10 1.35 0.19
N ARG A 300 3.25 2.37 -0.03
CA ARG A 300 1.94 2.45 0.61
C ARG A 300 0.94 1.48 0.00
N LEU A 301 0.90 1.37 -1.33
CA LEU A 301 -0.07 0.52 -2.02
C LEU A 301 0.25 -0.97 -1.92
N GLN A 302 1.55 -1.33 -1.88
CA GLN A 302 2.00 -2.74 -1.82
C GLN A 302 1.41 -3.63 -2.92
N ALA A 303 1.02 -3.03 -4.05
CA ALA A 303 0.41 -3.69 -5.20
C ALA A 303 0.95 -3.07 -6.51
N PRO A 304 0.85 -3.78 -7.65
CA PRO A 304 1.18 -3.21 -8.96
C PRO A 304 0.36 -1.95 -9.25
N VAL A 305 1.03 -0.89 -9.68
CA VAL A 305 0.40 0.36 -10.08
C VAL A 305 0.45 0.46 -11.61
N PRO A 306 -0.71 0.50 -12.30
CA PRO A 306 -0.75 0.59 -13.75
C PRO A 306 0.02 1.80 -14.28
N LEU A 307 0.67 1.65 -15.44
CA LEU A 307 1.44 2.71 -16.10
C LEU A 307 0.63 4.01 -16.23
N GLU A 308 -0.65 3.91 -16.59
CA GLU A 308 -1.49 5.10 -16.81
C GLU A 308 -1.80 5.84 -15.51
N ALA A 309 -1.91 5.14 -14.37
CA ALA A 309 -2.07 5.80 -13.08
C ALA A 309 -0.81 6.59 -12.69
N ILE A 310 0.38 6.05 -12.98
CA ILE A 310 1.64 6.78 -12.73
C ILE A 310 1.83 7.91 -13.76
N ARG A 311 1.40 7.73 -15.01
CA ARG A 311 1.38 8.79 -16.01
C ARG A 311 0.53 9.97 -15.54
N ASP A 312 -0.71 9.71 -15.14
CA ASP A 312 -1.64 10.74 -14.70
C ASP A 312 -1.05 11.52 -13.51
N TYR A 313 -0.42 10.81 -12.56
CA TYR A 313 0.33 11.44 -11.46
C TYR A 313 1.44 12.37 -11.98
N LEU A 314 2.31 11.85 -12.85
CA LEU A 314 3.44 12.59 -13.36
C LEU A 314 3.01 13.80 -14.20
N GLU A 315 1.92 13.70 -14.96
CA GLU A 315 1.37 14.80 -15.74
C GLU A 315 0.82 15.92 -14.84
N GLU A 316 0.30 15.60 -13.65
CA GLU A 316 -0.14 16.60 -12.67
C GLU A 316 1.03 17.39 -12.07
N VAL A 317 2.16 16.73 -11.79
CA VAL A 317 3.34 17.36 -11.16
C VAL A 317 4.38 17.87 -12.17
N ALA A 318 4.20 17.57 -13.45
CA ALA A 318 5.15 17.96 -14.49
C ALA A 318 5.15 19.45 -14.84
N ASP A 319 4.21 20.27 -14.35
CA ASP A 319 4.11 21.71 -14.65
C ASP A 319 4.22 22.01 -16.16
N ASP A 320 3.34 21.41 -16.97
CA ASP A 320 3.31 21.48 -18.44
C ASP A 320 4.54 20.87 -19.18
N ARG A 321 5.48 20.23 -18.47
CA ARG A 321 6.57 19.45 -19.10
C ARG A 321 6.02 18.15 -19.69
N PRO A 322 6.53 17.71 -20.86
CA PRO A 322 6.07 16.46 -21.46
C PRO A 322 6.47 15.25 -20.61
N VAL A 323 5.52 14.34 -20.37
CA VAL A 323 5.74 13.06 -19.70
C VAL A 323 5.86 11.95 -20.75
N ASP A 324 7.02 11.92 -21.42
CA ASP A 324 7.33 10.94 -22.47
C ASP A 324 8.30 9.85 -21.99
N GLN A 325 8.41 8.76 -22.77
CA GLN A 325 9.37 7.68 -22.54
C GLN A 325 9.26 6.96 -21.18
N LEU A 326 8.08 6.98 -20.53
CA LEU A 326 7.86 6.36 -19.22
C LEU A 326 8.23 4.87 -19.16
N GLU A 327 7.82 4.07 -20.15
CA GLU A 327 8.14 2.64 -20.20
C GLU A 327 9.67 2.41 -20.16
N ARG A 328 10.42 3.23 -20.90
CA ARG A 328 11.88 3.19 -20.89
C ARG A 328 12.42 3.59 -19.51
N ALA A 329 11.89 4.66 -18.92
CA ALA A 329 12.30 5.13 -17.60
C ALA A 329 12.07 4.07 -16.52
N PHE A 330 10.94 3.37 -16.55
CA PHE A 330 10.62 2.29 -15.62
C PHE A 330 11.46 1.05 -15.84
N HIS A 331 11.79 0.70 -17.09
CA HIS A 331 12.76 -0.36 -17.34
C HIS A 331 14.16 0.03 -16.81
N ASP A 332 14.56 1.29 -16.92
CA ASP A 332 15.82 1.79 -16.37
C ASP A 332 15.82 1.81 -14.83
N LEU A 333 14.68 2.13 -14.21
CA LEU A 333 14.50 2.06 -12.75
C LEU A 333 14.47 0.60 -12.26
N ALA A 334 13.86 -0.31 -13.02
CA ALA A 334 13.88 -1.74 -12.73
C ALA A 334 15.30 -2.32 -12.81
N HIS A 335 16.12 -1.80 -13.73
CA HIS A 335 17.56 -2.13 -13.80
C HIS A 335 18.34 -1.66 -12.55
N ALA A 336 17.86 -0.61 -11.87
CA ALA A 336 18.41 -0.18 -10.57
C ALA A 336 17.99 -1.08 -9.40
N GLY A 337 17.01 -1.97 -9.60
CA GLY A 337 16.63 -3.06 -8.68
C GLY A 337 15.57 -2.70 -7.65
N THR A 338 15.17 -1.44 -7.51
CA THR A 338 14.17 -1.05 -6.49
C THR A 338 12.74 -1.42 -6.89
N VAL A 339 12.46 -1.51 -8.18
CA VAL A 339 11.14 -1.82 -8.74
C VAL A 339 11.21 -2.97 -9.76
N GLN A 340 10.07 -3.58 -10.01
CA GLN A 340 9.81 -4.43 -11.16
C GLN A 340 8.72 -3.78 -12.03
N TYR A 341 8.81 -3.97 -13.35
CA TYR A 341 7.87 -3.42 -14.32
C TYR A 341 7.45 -4.53 -15.29
N ASP A 342 6.15 -4.86 -15.28
CA ASP A 342 5.52 -5.90 -16.09
C ASP A 342 4.18 -5.41 -16.68
N ASP A 343 3.35 -6.35 -17.17
CA ASP A 343 2.06 -6.04 -17.80
C ASP A 343 1.03 -5.47 -16.80
N ASP A 344 1.16 -5.77 -15.50
CA ASP A 344 0.26 -5.30 -14.45
C ASP A 344 0.66 -3.92 -13.92
N GLY A 345 1.92 -3.53 -14.13
CA GLY A 345 2.41 -2.18 -13.88
C GLY A 345 3.74 -2.14 -13.14
N LEU A 346 3.94 -1.09 -12.35
CA LEU A 346 5.14 -0.89 -11.55
C LEU A 346 4.90 -1.37 -10.11
N THR A 347 5.84 -2.12 -9.54
CA THR A 347 5.75 -2.62 -8.16
C THR A 347 7.13 -2.55 -7.50
N LEU A 348 7.19 -2.40 -6.16
CA LEU A 348 8.45 -2.54 -5.44
C LEU A 348 8.95 -3.99 -5.46
N THR A 349 10.25 -4.17 -5.63
CA THR A 349 10.88 -5.46 -5.34
C THR A 349 10.96 -5.67 -3.82
N ALA A 350 11.10 -6.93 -3.38
CA ALA A 350 11.27 -7.23 -1.94
C ALA A 350 12.49 -6.53 -1.31
N HIS A 351 13.56 -6.32 -2.08
CA HIS A 351 14.74 -5.60 -1.62
C HIS A 351 14.53 -4.07 -1.71
N GLY A 352 13.81 -3.56 -2.71
CA GLY A 352 13.36 -2.16 -2.75
C GLY A 352 12.53 -1.77 -1.53
N LEU A 353 11.55 -2.61 -1.17
CA LEU A 353 10.73 -2.45 0.04
C LEU A 353 11.58 -2.45 1.32
N TRP A 354 12.53 -3.39 1.44
CA TRP A 354 13.46 -3.45 2.59
C TRP A 354 14.29 -2.17 2.71
N GLY A 355 14.82 -1.67 1.59
CA GLY A 355 15.68 -0.48 1.59
C GLY A 355 14.93 0.80 1.91
N LEU A 356 13.73 0.98 1.35
CA LEU A 356 12.85 2.11 1.69
C LEU A 356 12.46 2.10 3.17
N ARG A 357 12.12 0.92 3.71
CA ARG A 357 11.82 0.78 5.13
C ARG A 357 13.01 1.19 6.00
N ALA A 358 14.21 0.70 5.69
CA ALA A 358 15.43 1.07 6.41
C ALA A 358 15.67 2.59 6.37
N ARG A 359 15.39 3.24 5.23
CA ARG A 359 15.44 4.69 5.08
C ARG A 359 14.41 5.40 5.96
N TYR A 360 13.14 4.97 5.95
CA TYR A 360 12.11 5.56 6.82
C TYR A 360 12.48 5.46 8.30
N GLU A 361 12.98 4.31 8.75
CA GLU A 361 13.47 4.14 10.12
C GLU A 361 14.65 5.05 10.43
N ALA A 362 15.60 5.22 9.51
CA ALA A 362 16.73 6.13 9.67
C ALA A 362 16.28 7.60 9.77
N MET A 363 15.16 7.96 9.14
CA MET A 363 14.53 9.29 9.26
C MET A 363 13.64 9.44 10.51
N GLY A 364 13.50 8.38 11.33
CA GLY A 364 12.65 8.37 12.51
C GLY A 364 11.15 8.25 12.20
N VAL A 365 10.79 7.86 10.97
CA VAL A 365 9.40 7.57 10.59
C VAL A 365 9.07 6.14 10.98
N SER A 366 7.94 5.94 11.68
CA SER A 366 7.48 4.60 12.06
C SER A 366 7.09 3.81 10.80
N ALA A 367 7.84 2.74 10.52
CA ALA A 367 7.63 1.85 9.39
C ALA A 367 7.34 0.43 9.90
N PRO A 368 6.10 0.12 10.30
CA PRO A 368 5.77 -1.13 10.97
C PRO A 368 5.98 -2.34 10.07
N ILE A 369 6.29 -3.48 10.67
CA ILE A 369 6.37 -4.78 9.99
C ILE A 369 5.07 -5.51 10.28
N ALA A 370 4.43 -6.05 9.24
CA ALA A 370 3.28 -6.94 9.40
C ALA A 370 3.71 -8.19 10.17
N ALA A 371 2.87 -8.67 11.09
CA ALA A 371 3.18 -9.86 11.88
C ALA A 371 3.50 -11.07 10.97
N ASP A 372 4.51 -11.86 11.31
CA ASP A 372 4.79 -13.12 10.62
C ASP A 372 3.59 -14.06 10.85
N LEU A 373 2.80 -14.30 9.80
CA LEU A 373 1.63 -15.17 9.88
C LEU A 373 2.01 -16.57 10.34
N ALA A 374 3.24 -17.01 10.07
CA ALA A 374 3.69 -18.32 10.46
C ALA A 374 3.94 -18.46 11.97
N GLU A 375 4.20 -17.36 12.67
CA GLU A 375 4.29 -17.32 14.14
C GLU A 375 2.91 -17.19 14.81
N GLY A 376 1.91 -16.65 14.10
CA GLY A 376 0.54 -16.51 14.57
C GLY A 376 -0.20 -17.84 14.75
N ASP A 377 -1.35 -17.80 15.42
CA ASP A 377 -2.30 -18.91 15.46
C ASP A 377 -3.09 -19.04 14.15
N ALA A 378 -3.99 -20.02 14.05
CA ALA A 378 -4.80 -20.23 12.85
C ALA A 378 -5.67 -19.01 12.50
N SER A 379 -6.21 -18.31 13.50
CA SER A 379 -7.03 -17.11 13.28
C SER A 379 -6.20 -15.97 12.67
N GLY A 380 -4.99 -15.76 13.19
CA GLY A 380 -4.05 -14.78 12.63
C GLY A 380 -3.65 -15.11 11.20
N LEU A 381 -3.36 -16.38 10.90
CA LEU A 381 -3.08 -16.83 9.53
C LEU A 381 -4.27 -16.55 8.59
N ILE A 382 -5.49 -16.96 8.97
CA ILE A 382 -6.68 -16.81 8.11
C ILE A 382 -6.97 -15.32 7.87
N ALA A 383 -6.95 -14.49 8.91
CA ALA A 383 -7.16 -13.05 8.77
C ALA A 383 -6.11 -12.41 7.84
N GLY A 384 -4.85 -12.85 7.93
CA GLY A 384 -3.79 -12.37 7.05
C GLY A 384 -3.91 -12.83 5.59
N LEU A 385 -4.62 -13.94 5.33
CA LEU A 385 -4.89 -14.44 3.97
C LEU A 385 -6.09 -13.78 3.31
N ILE A 386 -7.01 -13.20 4.10
CA ILE A 386 -8.18 -12.44 3.61
C ILE A 386 -7.77 -11.02 3.16
N THR A 387 -6.54 -10.59 3.43
CA THR A 387 -6.09 -9.25 3.02
C THR A 387 -6.10 -9.10 1.49
N ASP A 388 -6.88 -8.12 1.01
CA ASP A 388 -7.03 -7.83 -0.42
C ASP A 388 -5.68 -7.65 -1.12
N GLY A 389 -5.56 -8.25 -2.30
CA GLY A 389 -4.38 -8.10 -3.17
C GLY A 389 -3.15 -8.92 -2.77
N LEU A 390 -3.25 -9.84 -1.80
CA LEU A 390 -2.14 -10.75 -1.47
C LEU A 390 -1.84 -11.70 -2.64
N PRO A 391 -0.63 -11.69 -3.23
CA PRO A 391 -0.30 -12.60 -4.32
C PRO A 391 -0.39 -14.07 -3.89
N THR A 392 -0.85 -14.95 -4.78
CA THR A 392 -1.10 -16.37 -4.46
C THR A 392 0.19 -17.08 -4.00
N GLU A 393 1.35 -16.73 -4.56
CA GLU A 393 2.65 -17.28 -4.18
C GLU A 393 3.06 -16.89 -2.76
N VAL A 394 2.68 -15.67 -2.34
CA VAL A 394 2.94 -15.17 -0.98
C VAL A 394 2.04 -15.90 0.01
N ALA A 395 0.74 -15.99 -0.29
CA ALA A 395 -0.21 -16.76 0.49
C ALA A 395 0.24 -18.23 0.66
N GLU A 396 0.68 -18.86 -0.43
CA GLU A 396 1.19 -20.24 -0.43
C GLU A 396 2.40 -20.40 0.47
N ARG A 397 3.38 -19.49 0.35
CA ARG A 397 4.58 -19.51 1.19
C ARG A 397 4.23 -19.39 2.68
N ASP A 398 3.30 -18.50 3.02
CA ASP A 398 2.89 -18.26 4.40
C ASP A 398 2.16 -19.49 4.99
N ILE A 399 1.28 -20.13 4.21
CA ILE A 399 0.64 -21.41 4.59
C ILE A 399 1.70 -22.49 4.83
N VAL A 400 2.65 -22.66 3.91
CA VAL A 400 3.73 -23.66 4.05
C VAL A 400 4.59 -23.36 5.28
N ALA A 401 4.95 -22.09 5.49
CA ALA A 401 5.75 -21.66 6.64
C ALA A 401 5.03 -21.92 7.97
N TRP A 402 3.71 -21.65 8.04
CA TRP A 402 2.87 -21.89 9.22
C TRP A 402 2.71 -23.39 9.51
N LEU A 403 2.46 -24.19 8.47
CA LEU A 403 2.35 -25.65 8.56
C LEU A 403 3.66 -26.30 9.00
N SER A 404 4.81 -25.82 8.51
CA SER A 404 6.13 -26.40 8.83
C SER A 404 6.50 -26.31 10.32
N ARG A 405 5.87 -25.41 11.06
CA ARG A 405 6.09 -25.19 12.50
C ARG A 405 5.19 -26.04 13.40
N ARG A 406 4.26 -26.81 12.83
CA ARG A 406 3.23 -27.57 13.55
C ARG A 406 3.23 -29.04 13.12
N THR A 407 2.71 -29.89 13.99
CA THR A 407 2.32 -31.25 13.56
C THR A 407 1.01 -31.16 12.79
N PRO A 408 0.74 -32.08 11.83
CA PRO A 408 -0.53 -32.11 11.11
C PRO A 408 -1.75 -32.11 12.04
N GLU A 409 -1.69 -32.81 13.17
CA GLU A 409 -2.76 -32.86 14.16
C GLU A 409 -2.98 -31.52 14.86
N ALA A 410 -1.90 -30.83 15.26
CA ALA A 410 -1.99 -29.51 15.87
C ALA A 410 -2.53 -28.47 14.89
N ALA A 411 -2.02 -28.48 13.65
CA ALA A 411 -2.48 -27.60 12.57
C ALA A 411 -3.98 -27.79 12.30
N ALA A 412 -4.44 -29.03 12.12
CA ALA A 412 -5.86 -29.32 11.92
C ALA A 412 -6.72 -28.89 13.12
N ALA A 413 -6.22 -29.08 14.35
CA ALA A 413 -6.96 -28.71 15.55
C ALA A 413 -7.11 -27.19 15.66
N GLU A 414 -6.03 -26.43 15.45
CA GLU A 414 -6.06 -24.97 15.46
C GLU A 414 -7.01 -24.43 14.38
N LEU A 415 -6.87 -24.88 13.12
CA LEU A 415 -7.70 -24.43 11.99
C LEU A 415 -9.19 -24.73 12.20
N LEU A 416 -9.54 -25.97 12.57
CA LEU A 416 -10.94 -26.38 12.73
C LEU A 416 -11.59 -25.86 14.03
N VAL A 417 -10.82 -25.38 14.99
CA VAL A 417 -11.33 -24.66 16.16
C VAL A 417 -11.60 -23.20 15.81
N ALA A 418 -10.72 -22.57 15.03
CA ALA A 418 -10.85 -21.16 14.63
C ALA A 418 -12.13 -20.87 13.82
N VAL A 419 -12.64 -21.87 13.07
CA VAL A 419 -13.73 -21.66 12.10
C VAL A 419 -15.09 -22.25 12.50
N ALA A 420 -15.26 -22.69 13.75
CA ALA A 420 -16.55 -23.16 14.23
C ALA A 420 -17.55 -21.98 14.32
N GLY A 421 -18.59 -21.97 13.47
CA GLY A 421 -19.55 -20.86 13.38
C GLY A 421 -19.02 -19.61 12.66
N ALA A 422 -17.92 -19.73 11.92
CA ALA A 422 -17.35 -18.62 11.16
C ALA A 422 -18.09 -18.42 9.81
N PRO A 423 -17.96 -17.24 9.16
CA PRO A 423 -18.43 -17.03 7.79
C PRO A 423 -17.84 -18.05 6.80
N ALA A 424 -18.54 -18.27 5.69
CA ALA A 424 -18.15 -19.25 4.67
C ALA A 424 -16.75 -19.03 4.11
N GLU A 425 -16.36 -17.79 3.86
CA GLU A 425 -15.02 -17.43 3.40
C GLU A 425 -13.93 -17.90 4.37
N VAL A 426 -14.03 -17.52 5.65
CA VAL A 426 -13.09 -17.90 6.72
C VAL A 426 -13.00 -19.42 6.85
N ARG A 427 -14.16 -20.10 6.85
CA ARG A 427 -14.25 -21.56 6.90
C ARG A 427 -13.63 -22.22 5.68
N GLY A 428 -13.87 -21.69 4.49
CA GLY A 428 -13.33 -22.18 3.22
C GLY A 428 -11.80 -22.11 3.16
N ILE A 429 -11.20 -21.01 3.63
CA ILE A 429 -9.74 -20.87 3.73
C ILE A 429 -9.17 -21.95 4.65
N ALA A 430 -9.73 -22.09 5.86
CA ALA A 430 -9.24 -23.08 6.83
C ALA A 430 -9.35 -24.51 6.31
N VAL A 431 -10.49 -24.87 5.70
CA VAL A 431 -10.70 -26.20 5.11
C VAL A 431 -9.72 -26.46 3.96
N THR A 432 -9.44 -25.46 3.12
CA THR A 432 -8.45 -25.56 2.04
C THR A 432 -7.04 -25.82 2.57
N ILE A 433 -6.69 -25.23 3.71
CA ILE A 433 -5.41 -25.50 4.38
C ILE A 433 -5.40 -26.91 4.99
N VAL A 434 -6.49 -27.33 5.65
CA VAL A 434 -6.64 -28.69 6.20
C VAL A 434 -6.56 -29.77 5.12
N ASP A 435 -7.04 -29.50 3.90
CA ASP A 435 -6.95 -30.44 2.78
C ASP A 435 -5.51 -30.68 2.29
N ARG A 436 -4.53 -29.91 2.76
CA ARG A 436 -3.11 -30.17 2.49
C ARG A 436 -2.49 -31.18 3.45
N LEU A 437 -3.17 -31.47 4.56
CA LEU A 437 -2.67 -32.33 5.62
C LEU A 437 -2.82 -33.82 5.27
N GLY A 438 -1.89 -34.64 5.77
CA GLY A 438 -1.93 -36.09 5.62
C GLY A 438 -2.92 -36.79 6.55
N GLU A 439 -2.98 -38.12 6.47
CA GLU A 439 -3.88 -38.96 7.28
C GLU A 439 -3.65 -38.84 8.80
N GLU A 440 -2.49 -38.32 9.21
CA GLU A 440 -2.14 -38.00 10.59
C GLU A 440 -3.23 -37.12 11.25
N ALA A 441 -3.79 -36.15 10.51
CA ALA A 441 -4.85 -35.27 10.99
C ALA A 441 -6.22 -35.96 11.16
N ALA A 442 -6.40 -37.21 10.70
CA ALA A 442 -7.71 -37.86 10.62
C ALA A 442 -8.40 -38.02 11.98
N GLY A 443 -7.66 -38.12 13.08
CA GLY A 443 -8.24 -38.15 14.42
C GLY A 443 -9.01 -36.87 14.75
N VAL A 444 -8.44 -35.72 14.41
CA VAL A 444 -9.02 -34.40 14.64
C VAL A 444 -10.19 -34.15 13.69
N VAL A 445 -10.05 -34.51 12.41
CA VAL A 445 -11.11 -34.33 11.41
C VAL A 445 -12.35 -35.17 11.76
N ARG A 446 -12.17 -36.43 12.22
CA ARG A 446 -13.30 -37.27 12.68
C ARG A 446 -14.06 -36.65 13.85
N ALA A 447 -13.38 -35.91 14.73
CA ALA A 447 -14.03 -35.25 15.86
C ALA A 447 -15.04 -34.16 15.43
N LYS A 448 -14.93 -33.65 14.19
CA LYS A 448 -15.85 -32.64 13.63
C LYS A 448 -17.07 -33.22 12.93
N LEU A 449 -17.23 -34.55 12.89
CA LEU A 449 -18.44 -35.19 12.34
C LEU A 449 -19.72 -34.88 13.13
N GLY A 450 -19.62 -34.33 14.35
CA GLY A 450 -20.75 -33.87 15.16
C GLY A 450 -21.10 -32.38 15.01
N ASP A 451 -20.30 -31.62 14.27
CA ASP A 451 -20.49 -30.20 14.01
C ASP A 451 -21.28 -30.03 12.71
N ALA A 452 -22.42 -29.33 12.73
CA ALA A 452 -23.31 -29.27 11.56
C ALA A 452 -22.67 -28.60 10.34
N GLU A 453 -21.85 -27.57 10.55
CA GLU A 453 -21.23 -26.79 9.48
C GLU A 453 -19.95 -27.47 8.96
N LEU A 454 -19.17 -28.08 9.85
CA LEU A 454 -17.91 -28.75 9.49
C LEU A 454 -18.08 -30.22 9.09
N ARG A 455 -19.21 -30.84 9.39
CA ARG A 455 -19.45 -32.25 9.07
C ARG A 455 -19.35 -32.56 7.56
N PRO A 456 -19.95 -31.79 6.63
CA PRO A 456 -19.78 -32.04 5.20
C PRO A 456 -18.31 -32.04 4.76
N HIS A 457 -17.53 -31.06 5.25
CA HIS A 457 -16.10 -30.93 4.99
C HIS A 457 -15.30 -32.10 5.58
N ALA A 458 -15.60 -32.51 6.80
CA ALA A 458 -14.96 -33.66 7.43
C ALA A 458 -15.23 -34.96 6.67
N ILE A 459 -16.47 -35.19 6.21
CA ILE A 459 -16.81 -36.34 5.37
C ILE A 459 -16.05 -36.29 4.05
N HIS A 460 -16.01 -35.12 3.39
CA HIS A 460 -15.29 -34.93 2.12
C HIS A 460 -13.80 -35.25 2.27
N TRP A 461 -13.14 -34.65 3.28
CA TRP A 461 -11.71 -34.83 3.54
C TRP A 461 -11.34 -36.29 3.84
N LEU A 462 -12.14 -36.99 4.67
CA LEU A 462 -11.93 -38.40 5.01
C LEU A 462 -12.12 -39.29 3.78
N SER A 463 -13.18 -39.05 3.00
CA SER A 463 -13.50 -39.83 1.81
C SER A 463 -12.45 -39.66 0.71
N ALA A 464 -11.94 -38.43 0.50
CA ALA A 464 -10.88 -38.13 -0.47
C ALA A 464 -9.58 -38.91 -0.19
N ARG A 465 -9.35 -39.27 1.07
CA ARG A 465 -8.19 -40.07 1.53
C ARG A 465 -8.49 -41.56 1.67
N GLY A 466 -9.67 -42.02 1.27
CA GLY A 466 -10.07 -43.43 1.38
C GLY A 466 -10.24 -43.91 2.82
N LEU A 467 -10.42 -43.00 3.78
CA LEU A 467 -10.67 -43.30 5.17
C LEU A 467 -12.16 -43.56 5.43
N ASP A 468 -12.46 -44.29 6.51
CA ASP A 468 -13.85 -44.55 6.91
C ASP A 468 -14.59 -43.24 7.22
N ALA A 469 -15.69 -43.01 6.50
CA ALA A 469 -16.51 -41.82 6.57
C ALA A 469 -18.00 -42.18 6.36
N PRO A 470 -18.93 -41.52 7.06
CA PRO A 470 -20.36 -41.63 6.76
C PRO A 470 -20.68 -41.19 5.33
N ALA A 471 -21.79 -41.67 4.77
CA ALA A 471 -22.30 -41.13 3.51
C ALA A 471 -22.82 -39.70 3.72
N MET A 472 -22.50 -38.80 2.79
CA MET A 472 -23.11 -37.46 2.73
C MET A 472 -24.58 -37.56 2.33
N THR A 473 -25.41 -36.79 3.01
CA THR A 473 -26.80 -36.50 2.64
C THR A 473 -26.86 -35.46 1.53
N GLN A 474 -28.01 -35.33 0.87
CA GLN A 474 -28.20 -34.33 -0.18
C GLN A 474 -28.03 -32.89 0.34
N ASP A 475 -28.56 -32.59 1.52
CA ASP A 475 -28.45 -31.27 2.14
C ASP A 475 -26.99 -30.93 2.46
N GLU A 476 -26.20 -31.90 2.92
CA GLU A 476 -24.76 -31.71 3.17
C GLU A 476 -23.96 -31.47 1.88
N VAL A 477 -24.33 -32.12 0.77
CA VAL A 477 -23.72 -31.85 -0.55
C VAL A 477 -24.04 -30.42 -1.01
N LEU A 478 -25.29 -29.98 -0.84
CA LEU A 478 -25.70 -28.62 -1.20
C LEU A 478 -24.99 -27.58 -0.33
N TRP A 479 -24.91 -27.81 0.99
CA TRP A 479 -24.18 -26.95 1.93
C TRP A 479 -22.72 -26.79 1.51
N LEU A 480 -21.99 -27.91 1.32
CA LEU A 480 -20.60 -27.91 0.89
C LEU A 480 -20.41 -27.16 -0.44
N SER A 481 -21.35 -27.32 -1.38
CA SER A 481 -21.27 -26.66 -2.68
C SER A 481 -21.44 -25.15 -2.59
N VAL A 482 -22.37 -24.66 -1.75
CA VAL A 482 -22.55 -23.23 -1.50
C VAL A 482 -21.31 -22.66 -0.82
N ASP A 483 -20.76 -23.35 0.17
CA ASP A 483 -19.60 -22.90 0.94
C ASP A 483 -18.34 -22.74 0.05
N MET A 484 -18.10 -23.73 -0.82
CA MET A 484 -16.98 -23.67 -1.78
C MET A 484 -17.12 -22.54 -2.80
N LEU A 485 -18.35 -22.16 -3.17
CA LEU A 485 -18.60 -21.06 -4.08
C LEU A 485 -18.55 -19.70 -3.38
N ALA A 486 -18.95 -19.64 -2.11
CA ALA A 486 -18.85 -18.44 -1.30
C ALA A 486 -17.38 -18.03 -1.11
N LEU A 487 -16.47 -18.99 -0.93
CA LEU A 487 -15.02 -18.73 -0.91
C LEU A 487 -14.50 -18.06 -2.20
N ALA A 488 -15.17 -18.27 -3.33
CA ALA A 488 -14.76 -17.70 -4.61
C ALA A 488 -15.39 -16.32 -4.91
N LEU A 489 -16.27 -15.81 -4.04
CA LEU A 489 -16.95 -14.51 -4.23
C LEU A 489 -15.96 -13.35 -4.41
N PRO A 490 -14.96 -13.13 -3.52
CA PRO A 490 -14.04 -12.00 -3.66
C PRO A 490 -13.23 -12.06 -4.97
N ALA A 491 -12.77 -13.26 -5.34
CA ALA A 491 -12.05 -13.46 -6.60
C ALA A 491 -12.94 -13.20 -7.83
N ALA A 492 -14.23 -13.52 -7.75
CA ALA A 492 -15.18 -13.28 -8.82
C ALA A 492 -15.54 -11.80 -8.99
N GLU A 493 -15.48 -11.02 -7.90
CA GLU A 493 -15.65 -9.56 -7.95
C GLU A 493 -14.43 -8.87 -8.55
N ALA A 494 -13.22 -9.35 -8.19
CA ALA A 494 -11.96 -8.82 -8.71
C ALA A 494 -11.72 -9.17 -10.19
N ASP A 495 -12.04 -10.40 -10.62
CA ASP A 495 -11.92 -10.86 -12.01
C ASP A 495 -13.16 -11.66 -12.47
N PRO A 496 -14.23 -10.96 -12.90
CA PRO A 496 -15.45 -11.59 -13.36
C PRO A 496 -15.26 -12.46 -14.62
N GLU A 497 -14.32 -12.09 -15.50
CA GLU A 497 -14.08 -12.80 -16.76
C GLU A 497 -13.34 -14.12 -16.51
N GLY A 498 -12.24 -14.10 -15.77
CA GLY A 498 -11.52 -15.31 -15.40
C GLY A 498 -12.36 -16.24 -14.51
N PHE A 499 -13.18 -15.69 -13.62
CA PHE A 499 -14.16 -16.49 -12.87
C PHE A 499 -15.18 -17.16 -13.80
N ALA A 500 -15.70 -16.46 -14.81
CA ALA A 500 -16.61 -17.04 -15.80
C ALA A 500 -16.00 -18.20 -16.57
N GLU A 501 -14.74 -18.06 -16.99
CA GLU A 501 -14.00 -19.12 -17.68
C GLU A 501 -13.81 -20.35 -16.78
N ASN A 502 -13.41 -20.13 -15.53
CA ASN A 502 -13.24 -21.20 -14.55
C ASN A 502 -14.56 -21.95 -14.28
N ILE A 503 -15.64 -21.22 -13.99
CA ILE A 503 -16.97 -21.79 -13.75
C ILE A 503 -17.53 -22.51 -14.97
N ALA A 504 -17.19 -22.09 -16.20
CA ALA A 504 -17.61 -22.80 -17.41
C ALA A 504 -17.05 -24.24 -17.47
N VAL A 505 -15.87 -24.45 -16.89
CA VAL A 505 -15.15 -25.74 -16.92
C VAL A 505 -15.50 -26.59 -15.70
N SER A 506 -15.52 -26.00 -14.51
CA SER A 506 -15.61 -26.72 -13.22
C SER A 506 -16.85 -26.40 -12.39
N GLY A 507 -17.76 -25.58 -12.92
CA GLY A 507 -18.95 -25.14 -12.20
C GLY A 507 -19.93 -26.29 -11.86
N PRO A 508 -20.80 -26.07 -10.86
CA PRO A 508 -21.79 -27.06 -10.47
C PRO A 508 -22.80 -27.33 -11.59
N PRO A 509 -23.31 -28.57 -11.72
CA PRO A 509 -24.30 -28.88 -12.74
C PRO A 509 -25.63 -28.18 -12.42
N ALA A 510 -26.40 -27.82 -13.46
CA ALA A 510 -27.63 -27.01 -13.31
C ALA A 510 -28.66 -27.58 -12.32
N HIS A 511 -28.76 -28.90 -12.18
CA HIS A 511 -29.68 -29.52 -11.23
C HIS A 511 -29.27 -29.29 -9.77
N LEU A 512 -27.97 -29.19 -9.50
CA LEU A 512 -27.46 -28.89 -8.16
C LEU A 512 -27.73 -27.43 -7.81
N ILE A 513 -27.50 -26.52 -8.76
CA ILE A 513 -27.83 -25.09 -8.64
C ILE A 513 -29.33 -24.89 -8.35
N ASP A 514 -30.19 -25.60 -9.07
CA ASP A 514 -31.65 -25.54 -8.90
C ASP A 514 -32.13 -25.94 -7.49
N ASP A 515 -31.30 -26.67 -6.75
CA ASP A 515 -31.58 -27.20 -5.41
C ASP A 515 -30.87 -26.44 -4.28
N MET A 516 -29.88 -25.58 -4.57
CA MET A 516 -29.12 -24.84 -3.54
C MET A 516 -29.99 -24.00 -2.60
N TRP A 517 -31.11 -23.45 -3.07
CA TRP A 517 -32.06 -22.69 -2.23
C TRP A 517 -32.71 -23.51 -1.10
N GLN A 518 -32.52 -24.82 -1.08
CA GLN A 518 -33.12 -25.71 -0.09
C GLN A 518 -32.40 -25.65 1.27
N VAL A 519 -31.11 -25.31 1.30
CA VAL A 519 -30.31 -25.21 2.51
C VAL A 519 -30.36 -23.83 3.14
N ASP A 520 -30.30 -23.77 4.47
CA ASP A 520 -30.31 -22.53 5.25
C ASP A 520 -28.87 -21.99 5.43
N HIS A 521 -28.17 -21.77 4.31
CA HIS A 521 -26.79 -21.22 4.31
C HIS A 521 -26.83 -19.70 4.17
N PRO A 522 -26.05 -18.92 4.97
CA PRO A 522 -26.06 -17.46 4.94
C PRO A 522 -25.79 -16.89 3.53
N ASP A 523 -24.74 -17.37 2.87
CA ASP A 523 -24.28 -16.82 1.58
C ASP A 523 -25.03 -17.41 0.36
N VAL A 524 -26.10 -18.19 0.56
CA VAL A 524 -26.76 -18.91 -0.55
C VAL A 524 -27.36 -17.96 -1.58
N VAL A 525 -27.87 -16.81 -1.13
CA VAL A 525 -28.50 -15.83 -2.03
C VAL A 525 -27.43 -15.21 -2.93
N GLU A 526 -26.35 -14.75 -2.32
CA GLU A 526 -25.24 -14.07 -2.99
C GLU A 526 -24.55 -14.98 -4.00
N VAL A 527 -24.23 -16.22 -3.61
CA VAL A 527 -23.67 -17.25 -4.49
C VAL A 527 -24.58 -17.49 -5.70
N LEU A 528 -25.89 -17.63 -5.49
CA LEU A 528 -26.84 -17.88 -6.58
C LEU A 528 -27.01 -16.67 -7.51
N GLU A 529 -26.86 -15.45 -6.99
CA GLU A 529 -26.86 -14.22 -7.79
C GLU A 529 -25.60 -14.11 -8.65
N LEU A 530 -24.43 -14.35 -8.06
CA LEU A 530 -23.15 -14.39 -8.78
C LEU A 530 -23.23 -15.41 -9.92
N LEU A 531 -23.58 -16.67 -9.61
CA LEU A 531 -23.75 -17.71 -10.62
C LEU A 531 -24.75 -17.30 -11.71
N GLY A 532 -25.85 -16.66 -11.32
CA GLY A 532 -26.87 -16.18 -12.24
C GLY A 532 -26.34 -15.16 -13.23
N ASN A 533 -25.40 -14.30 -12.82
CA ASN A 533 -24.83 -13.25 -13.65
C ASN A 533 -23.66 -13.75 -14.50
N THR A 534 -22.92 -14.75 -14.01
CA THR A 534 -21.63 -15.12 -14.61
C THR A 534 -21.66 -16.39 -15.47
N LEU A 535 -22.60 -17.32 -15.23
CA LEU A 535 -22.65 -18.59 -15.96
C LEU A 535 -22.89 -18.40 -17.48
N PRO A 536 -22.05 -18.97 -18.36
CA PRO A 536 -22.23 -18.88 -19.81
C PRO A 536 -23.41 -19.75 -20.30
N ASP A 537 -23.70 -20.86 -19.62
CA ASP A 537 -24.89 -21.66 -19.92
C ASP A 537 -26.15 -20.93 -19.45
N LYS A 538 -26.94 -20.47 -20.43
CA LYS A 538 -28.20 -19.76 -20.20
C LYS A 538 -29.21 -20.58 -19.39
N ALA A 539 -29.19 -21.91 -19.47
CA ALA A 539 -30.08 -22.75 -18.67
C ALA A 539 -29.66 -22.75 -17.19
N ALA A 540 -28.38 -23.00 -16.91
CA ALA A 540 -27.82 -22.95 -15.56
C ALA A 540 -27.92 -21.54 -14.93
N ALA A 541 -27.63 -20.48 -15.68
CA ALA A 541 -27.78 -19.10 -15.21
C ALA A 541 -29.26 -18.76 -14.88
N LYS A 542 -30.21 -19.33 -15.62
CA LYS A 542 -31.65 -19.15 -15.34
C LYS A 542 -32.09 -19.95 -14.12
N ALA A 543 -31.56 -21.16 -13.94
CA ALA A 543 -31.75 -21.97 -12.74
C ALA A 543 -31.26 -21.22 -11.49
N ALA A 544 -30.04 -20.65 -11.53
CA ALA A 544 -29.46 -19.86 -10.46
C ALA A 544 -30.35 -18.67 -10.06
N ARG A 545 -30.77 -17.83 -11.02
CA ARG A 545 -31.68 -16.69 -10.76
C ARG A 545 -33.01 -17.13 -10.14
N LYS A 546 -33.57 -18.26 -10.59
CA LYS A 546 -34.81 -18.81 -10.04
C LYS A 546 -34.59 -19.33 -8.62
N ALA A 547 -33.48 -19.99 -8.35
CA ALA A 547 -33.10 -20.46 -7.02
C ALA A 547 -32.89 -19.28 -6.06
N ALA A 548 -32.19 -18.22 -6.47
CA ALA A 548 -32.00 -17.00 -5.68
C ALA A 548 -33.34 -16.35 -5.29
N PHE A 549 -34.30 -16.31 -6.23
CA PHE A 549 -35.66 -15.82 -5.93
C PHE A 549 -36.37 -16.67 -4.88
N LYS A 550 -36.25 -18.02 -4.96
CA LYS A 550 -36.83 -18.93 -3.97
C LYS A 550 -36.19 -18.76 -2.59
N ALA A 551 -34.87 -18.65 -2.52
CA ALA A 551 -34.12 -18.45 -1.27
C ALA A 551 -34.59 -17.18 -0.54
N ARG A 552 -34.65 -16.05 -1.26
CA ARG A 552 -35.19 -14.78 -0.73
C ARG A 552 -36.64 -14.90 -0.26
N SER A 553 -37.48 -15.63 -1.01
CA SER A 553 -38.90 -15.82 -0.64
C SER A 553 -39.10 -16.66 0.62
N ARG A 554 -38.10 -17.47 1.01
CA ARG A 554 -38.08 -18.22 2.27
C ARG A 554 -37.63 -17.39 3.48
N GLY A 555 -37.12 -16.18 3.25
CA GLY A 555 -36.57 -15.32 4.31
C GLY A 555 -35.11 -15.61 4.66
N ILE A 556 -34.40 -16.38 3.83
CA ILE A 556 -32.94 -16.45 3.86
C ILE A 556 -32.47 -15.13 3.23
N ARG A 557 -31.79 -14.30 4.03
CA ARG A 557 -31.27 -13.00 3.59
C ARG A 557 -29.79 -13.11 3.34
#